data_AF-A0A5E7UBV0-F1
#
_entry.id   AF-A0A5E7UBV0-F1
#
_cell.length_a   1.000
_cell.length_b   1.000
_cell.length_c   1.000
_cell.angle_alpha   90.00
_cell.angle_beta   90.00
_cell.angle_gamma   90.00
#
_symmetry.space_group_name_H-M   'P 1'
#
loop_
_entity.id
_entity.type
_entity.pdbx_description
1 polymer ?
#
loop_
_entity_poly.entity_id
_entity_poly.type
_entity_poly.pdbx_seq_one_letter_code
_entity_poly.pdbx_strand_id
1 'polypeptide(L)'
;MIAGISSRTPQQALAALLDRYAPARLLLIGASEFPALEAFKFAHPDSSVAFAPPGPLPDELAARRFDLALVVDCLEHLPKREGLNLLGGIRNLNASRIAVLADLPACGWQETDFFSLALQASERFQRDEQVLTLFTYDLLEYKQVPDWLNSRFWANPENFGKYWW
;
A
#
# COMPACT_ATOMS: atom_id res chain seq x y z
N MET A 1 -5.81 13.81 8.36
CA MET A 1 -5.95 14.81 7.28
C MET A 1 -6.52 14.08 6.08
N ILE A 2 -7.53 14.66 5.43
CA ILE A 2 -8.07 14.11 4.18
C ILE A 2 -7.16 14.62 3.05
N ALA A 3 -6.65 13.74 2.20
CA ALA A 3 -5.84 14.14 1.05
C ALA A 3 -6.68 15.03 0.11
N GLY A 4 -6.11 16.13 -0.37
CA GLY A 4 -6.77 16.99 -1.37
C GLY A 4 -6.87 16.30 -2.74
N ILE A 5 -7.66 16.88 -3.65
CA ILE A 5 -7.72 16.41 -5.04
C ILE A 5 -6.39 16.71 -5.73
N SER A 6 -5.75 15.68 -6.25
CA SER A 6 -4.47 15.75 -6.95
C SER A 6 -4.66 16.32 -8.36
N SER A 7 -3.67 17.10 -8.82
CA SER A 7 -3.56 17.50 -10.22
C SER A 7 -3.01 16.39 -11.12
N ARG A 8 -2.48 15.32 -10.53
CA ARG A 8 -2.06 14.11 -11.26
C ARG A 8 -3.26 13.24 -11.59
N THR A 9 -3.12 12.44 -12.64
CA THR A 9 -4.00 11.29 -12.90
C THR A 9 -3.58 10.09 -12.03
N PRO A 10 -4.48 9.11 -11.79
CA PRO A 10 -4.11 7.88 -11.10
C PRO A 10 -2.91 7.17 -11.74
N GLN A 11 -2.86 7.14 -13.09
CA GLN A 11 -1.76 6.56 -13.85
C GLN A 11 -0.43 7.28 -13.60
N GLN A 12 -0.43 8.62 -13.54
CA GLN A 12 0.76 9.39 -13.21
C GLN A 12 1.22 9.17 -11.76
N ALA A 13 0.28 8.99 -10.82
CA ALA A 13 0.62 8.70 -9.43
C ALA A 13 1.21 7.29 -9.29
N LEU A 14 0.64 6.27 -9.96
CA LEU A 14 1.19 4.92 -9.99
C LEU A 14 2.56 4.87 -10.68
N ALA A 15 2.74 5.58 -11.80
CA ALA A 15 4.03 5.71 -12.47
C ALA A 15 5.07 6.34 -11.53
N ALA A 16 4.73 7.43 -10.83
CA ALA A 16 5.63 8.07 -9.88
C ALA A 16 5.99 7.17 -8.69
N LEU A 17 5.08 6.31 -8.22
CA LEU A 17 5.37 5.30 -7.19
C LEU A 17 6.35 4.24 -7.70
N LEU A 18 6.12 3.73 -8.92
CA LEU A 18 6.98 2.76 -9.57
C LEU A 18 8.38 3.32 -9.80
N ASP A 19 8.51 4.55 -10.28
CA ASP A 19 9.79 5.24 -10.46
C ASP A 19 10.49 5.52 -9.12
N ARG A 20 9.74 5.98 -8.09
CA ARG A 20 10.31 6.27 -6.77
C ARG A 20 10.93 5.04 -6.14
N TYR A 21 10.23 3.91 -6.20
CA TYR A 21 10.63 2.70 -5.48
C TYR A 21 11.46 1.74 -6.31
N ALA A 22 11.33 1.77 -7.64
CA ALA A 22 11.99 0.89 -8.59
C ALA A 22 12.10 -0.58 -8.08
N PRO A 23 10.97 -1.22 -7.71
CA PRO A 23 10.99 -2.49 -7.01
C PRO A 23 11.63 -3.59 -7.87
N ALA A 24 12.54 -4.35 -7.28
CA ALA A 24 13.09 -5.55 -7.93
C ALA A 24 12.03 -6.66 -8.00
N ARG A 25 11.11 -6.70 -7.04
CA ARG A 25 9.99 -7.65 -6.98
C ARG A 25 8.68 -6.92 -6.74
N LEU A 26 7.88 -6.80 -7.78
CA LEU A 26 6.56 -6.16 -7.77
C LEU A 26 5.48 -7.24 -7.74
N LEU A 27 4.55 -7.14 -6.79
CA LEU A 27 3.31 -7.92 -6.82
C LEU A 27 2.19 -7.00 -7.31
N LEU A 28 1.45 -7.41 -8.33
CA LEU A 28 0.23 -6.75 -8.77
C LEU A 28 -0.98 -7.64 -8.47
N ILE A 29 -1.99 -7.08 -7.80
CA ILE A 29 -3.29 -7.67 -7.60
C ILE A 29 -4.34 -6.77 -8.24
N GLY A 30 -5.09 -7.32 -9.19
CA GLY A 30 -6.09 -6.55 -9.93
C GLY A 30 -6.76 -7.34 -11.04
N ALA A 31 -7.89 -6.85 -11.55
CA ALA A 31 -8.59 -7.46 -12.67
C ALA A 31 -8.05 -7.01 -14.04
N SER A 32 -7.22 -5.96 -14.09
CA SER A 32 -6.71 -5.37 -15.33
C SER A 32 -5.27 -4.89 -15.22
N GLU A 33 -4.56 -4.89 -16.36
CA GLU A 33 -3.28 -4.19 -16.51
C GLU A 33 -3.51 -2.70 -16.82
N PHE A 34 -2.49 -1.87 -16.58
CA PHE A 34 -2.55 -0.43 -16.83
C PHE A 34 -1.25 0.09 -17.47
N PRO A 35 -1.30 1.18 -18.24
CA PRO A 35 -0.15 1.64 -19.03
C PRO A 35 1.13 1.91 -18.25
N ALA A 36 1.03 2.40 -17.01
CA ALA A 36 2.21 2.67 -16.17
C ALA A 36 2.96 1.38 -15.78
N LEU A 37 2.28 0.23 -15.68
CA LEU A 37 2.93 -1.05 -15.43
C LEU A 37 3.77 -1.49 -16.64
N GLU A 38 3.22 -1.35 -17.85
CA GLU A 38 3.91 -1.73 -19.08
C GLU A 38 5.15 -0.85 -19.31
N ALA A 39 5.03 0.45 -19.07
CA ALA A 39 6.17 1.37 -19.11
C ALA A 39 7.25 0.97 -18.09
N PHE A 40 6.86 0.57 -16.87
CA PHE A 40 7.77 0.10 -15.85
C PHE A 40 8.49 -1.20 -16.25
N LYS A 41 7.75 -2.21 -16.73
CA LYS A 41 8.33 -3.48 -17.22
C LYS A 41 9.36 -3.23 -18.33
N PHE A 42 9.10 -2.29 -19.23
CA PHE A 42 10.01 -1.92 -20.30
C PHE A 42 11.28 -1.22 -19.78
N ALA A 43 11.13 -0.29 -18.84
CA ALA A 43 12.25 0.46 -18.27
C ALA A 43 13.12 -0.37 -17.29
N HIS A 44 12.53 -1.40 -16.67
CA HIS A 44 13.16 -2.24 -15.66
C HIS A 44 13.06 -3.73 -16.03
N PRO A 45 13.79 -4.20 -17.06
CA PRO A 45 13.70 -5.58 -17.54
C PRO A 45 14.14 -6.62 -16.50
N ASP A 46 14.97 -6.23 -15.52
CA ASP A 46 15.44 -7.10 -14.43
C ASP A 46 14.42 -7.20 -13.27
N SER A 47 13.38 -6.35 -13.24
CA SER A 47 12.35 -6.41 -12.22
C SER A 47 11.40 -7.58 -12.46
N SER A 48 11.19 -8.41 -11.44
CA SER A 48 10.22 -9.50 -11.46
C SER A 48 8.84 -8.97 -11.08
N VAL A 49 7.90 -9.02 -12.02
CA VAL A 49 6.49 -8.70 -11.79
C VAL A 49 5.69 -9.98 -11.66
N ALA A 50 4.99 -10.15 -10.54
CA ALA A 50 4.03 -11.23 -10.31
C ALA A 50 2.61 -10.66 -10.35
N PHE A 51 1.67 -11.42 -10.92
CA PHE A 51 0.26 -11.02 -11.03
C PHE A 51 -0.65 -12.01 -10.29
N ALA A 52 -1.67 -11.49 -9.62
CA ALA A 52 -2.77 -12.26 -9.06
C ALA A 52 -4.12 -11.58 -9.36
N PRO A 53 -5.18 -12.33 -9.68
CA PRO A 53 -6.51 -11.76 -9.77
C PRO A 53 -7.04 -11.36 -8.38
N PRO A 54 -8.14 -10.59 -8.31
CA PRO A 54 -8.80 -10.30 -7.03
C PRO A 54 -9.22 -11.61 -6.35
N GLY A 55 -8.77 -11.80 -5.11
CA GLY A 55 -9.11 -12.97 -4.30
C GLY A 55 -7.96 -13.36 -3.36
N PRO A 56 -8.01 -14.57 -2.79
CA PRO A 56 -6.91 -15.13 -2.00
C PRO A 56 -5.64 -15.18 -2.85
N LEU A 57 -4.52 -14.76 -2.25
CA LEU A 57 -3.22 -14.83 -2.92
C LEU A 57 -2.83 -16.31 -3.14
N PRO A 58 -2.48 -16.74 -4.37
CA PRO A 58 -2.06 -18.11 -4.63
C PRO A 58 -0.85 -18.52 -3.78
N ASP A 59 -0.76 -19.79 -3.38
CA ASP A 59 0.26 -20.29 -2.44
C ASP A 59 1.70 -19.94 -2.86
N GLU A 60 1.99 -20.03 -4.16
CA GLU A 60 3.31 -19.68 -4.72
C GLU A 60 3.68 -18.21 -4.50
N LEU A 61 2.70 -17.31 -4.56
CA LEU A 61 2.88 -15.89 -4.31
C LEU A 61 2.82 -15.58 -2.81
N ALA A 62 1.98 -16.28 -2.06
CA ALA A 62 1.87 -16.16 -0.60
C ALA A 62 3.17 -16.56 0.12
N ALA A 63 3.95 -17.48 -0.46
CA ALA A 63 5.26 -17.89 0.05
C ALA A 63 6.41 -16.92 -0.30
N ARG A 64 6.13 -15.81 -1.00
CA ARG A 64 7.14 -14.86 -1.50
C ARG A 64 7.07 -13.51 -0.79
N ARG A 65 8.25 -12.89 -0.68
CA ARG A 65 8.43 -11.47 -0.35
C ARG A 65 8.52 -10.62 -1.62
N PHE A 66 7.98 -9.41 -1.55
CA PHE A 66 7.94 -8.37 -2.57
C PHE A 66 8.33 -7.02 -1.97
N ASP A 67 8.90 -6.16 -2.80
CA ASP A 67 9.33 -4.82 -2.39
C ASP A 67 8.16 -3.83 -2.40
N LEU A 68 7.17 -4.09 -3.27
CA LEU A 68 5.96 -3.30 -3.44
C LEU A 68 4.80 -4.20 -3.88
N ALA A 69 3.64 -4.00 -3.28
CA ALA A 69 2.37 -4.56 -3.74
C ALA A 69 1.44 -3.46 -4.31
N LEU A 70 1.18 -3.61 -5.61
CA LEU A 70 0.13 -3.03 -6.45
C LEU A 70 -1.26 -3.57 -6.14
N VAL A 71 -2.21 -2.84 -5.54
CA VAL A 71 -3.62 -3.27 -5.49
C VAL A 71 -4.47 -2.27 -6.25
N VAL A 72 -4.93 -2.64 -7.44
CA VAL A 72 -5.64 -1.74 -8.37
C VAL A 72 -6.77 -2.52 -9.03
N ASP A 73 -7.97 -1.94 -9.14
CA ASP A 73 -9.14 -2.61 -9.76
C ASP A 73 -9.36 -4.02 -9.13
N CYS A 74 -9.50 -4.05 -7.82
CA CYS A 74 -9.42 -5.28 -7.02
C CYS A 74 -10.47 -5.33 -5.92
N LEU A 75 -10.54 -4.31 -5.06
CA LEU A 75 -11.44 -4.35 -3.90
C LEU A 75 -12.91 -4.22 -4.32
N GLU A 76 -13.15 -3.62 -5.47
CA GLU A 76 -14.45 -3.50 -6.14
C GLU A 76 -15.05 -4.86 -6.52
N HIS A 77 -14.20 -5.89 -6.64
CA HIS A 77 -14.58 -7.24 -7.05
C HIS A 77 -14.62 -8.24 -5.89
N LEU A 78 -14.42 -7.78 -4.65
CA LEU A 78 -14.29 -8.66 -3.48
C LEU A 78 -15.24 -8.29 -2.35
N PRO A 79 -15.79 -9.29 -1.63
CA PRO A 79 -16.41 -9.03 -0.34
C PRO A 79 -15.40 -8.35 0.61
N LYS A 80 -15.83 -7.32 1.33
CA LYS A 80 -14.98 -6.55 2.25
C LYS A 80 -14.13 -7.41 3.19
N ARG A 81 -14.69 -8.50 3.73
CA ARG A 81 -13.95 -9.44 4.59
C ARG A 81 -12.77 -10.09 3.89
N GLU A 82 -12.92 -10.47 2.62
CA GLU A 82 -11.85 -11.09 1.84
C GLU A 82 -10.79 -10.06 1.47
N GLY A 83 -11.18 -8.84 1.10
CA GLY A 83 -10.23 -7.76 0.86
C GLY A 83 -9.43 -7.39 2.13
N LEU A 84 -10.05 -7.43 3.33
CA LEU A 84 -9.33 -7.21 4.59
C LEU A 84 -8.28 -8.30 4.85
N ASN A 85 -8.64 -9.57 4.62
CA ASN A 85 -7.71 -10.69 4.74
C ASN A 85 -6.56 -10.58 3.73
N LEU A 86 -6.87 -10.21 2.49
CA LEU A 86 -5.88 -10.00 1.43
C LEU A 86 -4.91 -8.88 1.79
N LEU A 87 -5.40 -7.67 2.08
CA LEU A 87 -4.54 -6.53 2.40
C LEU A 87 -3.75 -6.75 3.70
N GLY A 88 -4.38 -7.34 4.73
CA GLY A 88 -3.71 -7.69 5.98
C GLY A 88 -2.62 -8.74 5.78
N GLY A 89 -2.89 -9.78 4.98
CA GLY A 89 -1.93 -10.80 4.60
C GLY A 89 -0.74 -10.22 3.85
N ILE A 90 -1.00 -9.44 2.80
CA ILE A 90 0.05 -8.79 2.01
C ILE A 90 0.93 -7.91 2.91
N ARG A 91 0.33 -7.08 3.76
CA ARG A 91 1.06 -6.16 4.65
C ARG A 91 1.96 -6.89 5.62
N ASN A 92 1.45 -7.96 6.22
CA ASN A 92 2.17 -8.64 7.29
C ASN A 92 3.21 -9.63 6.76
N LEU A 93 2.93 -10.28 5.63
CA LEU A 93 3.68 -11.44 5.17
C LEU A 93 4.42 -11.20 3.85
N ASN A 94 3.86 -10.43 2.92
CA ASN A 94 4.33 -10.44 1.53
C ASN A 94 5.08 -9.19 1.11
N ALA A 95 4.67 -7.99 1.52
CA ALA A 95 5.25 -6.75 0.99
C ALA A 95 5.69 -5.77 2.08
N SER A 96 6.87 -5.16 1.89
CA SER A 96 7.33 -4.07 2.75
C SER A 96 6.62 -2.75 2.46
N ARG A 97 5.99 -2.63 1.28
CA ARG A 97 5.21 -1.48 0.85
C ARG A 97 3.95 -1.92 0.13
N ILE A 98 2.87 -1.16 0.31
CA ILE A 98 1.60 -1.39 -0.38
C ILE A 98 1.11 -0.05 -0.93
N ALA A 99 0.60 -0.08 -2.16
CA ALA A 99 -0.25 1.00 -2.68
C ALA A 99 -1.58 0.39 -3.15
N VAL A 100 -2.69 0.96 -2.67
CA VAL A 100 -4.05 0.56 -3.02
C VAL A 100 -4.75 1.73 -3.68
N LEU A 101 -5.19 1.55 -4.92
CA LEU A 101 -6.07 2.49 -5.59
C LEU A 101 -7.49 1.95 -5.52
N ALA A 102 -8.38 2.65 -4.83
CA ALA A 102 -9.74 2.19 -4.57
C ALA A 102 -10.80 3.25 -4.86
N ASP A 103 -11.92 2.81 -5.42
CA ASP A 103 -13.18 3.55 -5.48
C ASP A 103 -14.02 3.18 -4.24
N LEU A 104 -14.01 4.04 -3.22
CA LEU A 104 -14.66 3.75 -1.93
C LEU A 104 -16.17 3.46 -2.05
N PRO A 105 -16.97 4.26 -2.77
CA PRO A 105 -18.36 3.91 -3.06
C PRO A 105 -18.53 2.55 -3.73
N ALA A 106 -17.71 2.21 -4.73
CA ALA A 106 -17.87 0.97 -5.49
C ALA A 106 -17.51 -0.29 -4.70
N CYS A 107 -16.46 -0.24 -3.87
CA CYS A 107 -16.05 -1.39 -3.06
C CYS A 107 -16.80 -1.49 -1.70
N GLY A 108 -17.49 -0.43 -1.26
CA GLY A 108 -18.16 -0.39 0.05
C GLY A 108 -17.19 -0.30 1.24
N TRP A 109 -15.98 0.22 1.01
CA TRP A 109 -14.99 0.47 2.05
C TRP A 109 -15.05 1.93 2.53
N GLN A 110 -14.56 2.15 3.74
CA GLN A 110 -14.34 3.48 4.32
C GLN A 110 -12.84 3.74 4.46
N GLU A 111 -12.44 5.01 4.47
CA GLU A 111 -11.03 5.38 4.72
C GLU A 111 -10.48 4.77 6.02
N THR A 112 -11.33 4.66 7.05
CA THR A 112 -11.00 4.05 8.35
C THR A 112 -10.60 2.59 8.25
N ASP A 113 -11.11 1.85 7.27
CA ASP A 113 -10.70 0.46 7.03
C ASP A 113 -9.22 0.39 6.62
N PHE A 114 -8.78 1.32 5.77
CA PHE A 114 -7.36 1.44 5.36
C PHE A 114 -6.49 1.93 6.52
N PHE A 115 -6.97 2.89 7.31
CA PHE A 115 -6.25 3.38 8.49
C PHE A 115 -6.06 2.28 9.54
N SER A 116 -7.04 1.38 9.71
CA SER A 116 -6.92 0.22 10.60
C SER A 116 -5.78 -0.74 10.19
N LEU A 117 -5.43 -0.72 8.90
CA LEU A 117 -4.30 -1.46 8.33
C LEU A 117 -3.01 -0.62 8.29
N ALA A 118 -2.99 0.56 8.92
CA ALA A 118 -1.90 1.53 8.90
C ALA A 118 -1.57 2.10 7.51
N LEU A 119 -2.44 1.92 6.52
CA LEU A 119 -2.35 2.65 5.26
C LEU A 119 -2.79 4.10 5.49
N GLN A 120 -2.22 5.03 4.74
CA GLN A 120 -2.57 6.45 4.76
C GLN A 120 -3.13 6.86 3.42
N ALA A 121 -4.13 7.74 3.39
CA ALA A 121 -4.61 8.33 2.14
C ALA A 121 -3.55 9.31 1.62
N SER A 122 -2.88 8.96 0.52
CA SER A 122 -1.81 9.77 -0.06
C SER A 122 -2.37 10.80 -1.06
N GLU A 123 -3.30 10.39 -1.92
CA GLU A 123 -3.86 11.23 -2.98
C GLU A 123 -5.31 10.85 -3.30
N ARG A 124 -6.09 11.83 -3.79
CA ARG A 124 -7.42 11.60 -4.36
C ARG A 124 -7.46 12.09 -5.79
N PHE A 125 -8.16 11.37 -6.65
CA PHE A 125 -8.33 11.70 -8.06
C PHE A 125 -9.82 11.77 -8.35
N GLN A 126 -10.26 12.89 -8.91
CA GLN A 126 -11.66 13.07 -9.29
C GLN A 126 -11.79 13.19 -10.80
N ARG A 127 -12.69 12.41 -11.38
CA ARG A 127 -13.13 12.53 -12.77
C ARG A 127 -14.64 12.38 -12.79
N ASP A 128 -15.33 13.44 -13.20
CA ASP A 128 -16.79 13.51 -13.16
C ASP A 128 -17.33 13.17 -11.76
N GLU A 129 -18.20 12.16 -11.65
CA GLU A 129 -18.77 11.67 -10.37
C GLU A 129 -17.88 10.61 -9.69
N GLN A 130 -16.82 10.13 -10.35
CA GLN A 130 -15.94 9.10 -9.80
C GLN A 130 -14.79 9.73 -9.00
N VAL A 131 -14.53 9.16 -7.81
CA VAL A 131 -13.40 9.52 -6.97
C VAL A 131 -12.60 8.29 -6.60
N LEU A 132 -11.36 8.23 -7.07
CA LEU A 132 -10.38 7.22 -6.65
C LEU A 132 -9.49 7.78 -5.55
N THR A 133 -9.19 6.96 -4.55
CA THR A 133 -8.25 7.31 -3.49
C THR A 133 -7.09 6.34 -3.51
N LEU A 134 -5.87 6.89 -3.52
CA LEU A 134 -4.64 6.14 -3.36
C LEU A 134 -4.30 6.08 -1.88
N PHE A 135 -4.20 4.88 -1.35
CA PHE A 135 -3.75 4.59 -0.01
C PHE A 135 -2.39 3.92 -0.06
N THR A 136 -1.46 4.34 0.81
CA THR A 136 -0.10 3.80 0.83
C THR A 136 0.31 3.37 2.22
N TYR A 137 1.12 2.32 2.28
CA TYR A 137 1.84 1.87 3.46
C TYR A 137 3.30 1.64 3.09
N ASP A 138 4.22 2.10 3.95
CA ASP A 138 5.65 1.84 3.83
C ASP A 138 6.19 1.43 5.22
N LEU A 139 6.68 0.20 5.34
CA LEU A 139 7.20 -0.34 6.61
C LEU A 139 8.33 0.50 7.21
N LEU A 140 9.11 1.23 6.40
CA LEU A 140 10.19 2.08 6.90
C LEU A 140 9.69 3.44 7.38
N GLU A 141 8.60 3.95 6.81
CA GLU A 141 8.12 5.32 7.06
C GLU A 141 6.82 5.36 7.89
N TYR A 142 6.18 4.21 8.18
CA TYR A 142 4.84 4.18 8.77
C TYR A 142 4.76 4.79 10.17
N LYS A 143 5.85 4.74 10.95
CA LYS A 143 5.92 5.27 12.32
C LYS A 143 7.15 6.13 12.47
N GLN A 144 6.91 7.43 12.68
CA GLN A 144 7.95 8.33 13.15
C GLN A 144 8.29 8.03 14.60
N VAL A 145 9.58 8.04 14.93
CA VAL A 145 10.04 7.93 16.32
C VAL A 145 9.58 9.19 17.05
N PRO A 146 8.69 9.10 18.05
CA PRO A 146 8.22 10.28 18.75
C PRO A 146 9.35 10.91 19.57
N ASP A 147 9.34 12.24 19.69
CA ASP A 147 10.34 12.99 20.48
C ASP A 147 10.37 12.61 21.96
N TRP A 148 9.31 11.99 22.48
CA TRP A 148 9.25 11.50 23.85
C TRP A 148 9.84 10.10 24.03
N LEU A 149 10.10 9.37 22.94
CA LEU A 149 10.73 8.04 22.98
C LEU A 149 12.26 8.15 23.03
N ASN A 150 12.76 8.87 24.04
CA ASN A 150 14.17 8.94 24.39
C ASN A 150 14.32 9.07 25.91
N SER A 151 15.56 8.96 26.40
CA SER A 151 15.87 9.01 27.82
C SER A 151 15.41 10.30 28.51
N ARG A 152 15.28 11.42 27.78
CA ARG A 152 14.95 12.74 28.36
C ARG A 152 13.51 12.83 28.87
N PHE A 153 12.58 12.09 28.28
CA PHE A 153 11.14 12.16 28.58
C PHE A 153 10.56 10.83 29.07
N TRP A 154 11.41 9.85 29.35
CA TRP A 154 11.00 8.58 29.95
C TRP A 154 10.50 8.82 31.39
N ALA A 155 9.51 8.05 31.86
CA ALA A 155 8.93 8.21 33.20
C ALA A 155 9.94 8.00 34.36
N ASN A 156 11.13 7.49 34.06
CA ASN A 156 12.28 7.38 34.96
C ASN A 156 13.59 7.42 34.13
N PRO A 157 14.08 8.63 33.77
CA PRO A 157 15.21 8.82 32.85
C PRO A 157 16.48 8.06 33.28
N GLU A 158 16.72 7.99 34.59
CA GLU A 158 17.87 7.33 35.18
C GLU A 158 17.87 5.81 35.00
N ASN A 159 16.73 5.18 34.75
CA ASN A 159 16.61 3.74 34.51
C ASN A 159 16.45 3.38 33.03
N PHE A 160 16.47 4.36 32.11
CA PHE A 160 16.37 4.11 30.67
C PHE A 160 17.48 3.18 30.18
N GLY A 161 17.10 2.04 29.60
CA GLY A 161 18.02 1.05 29.04
C GLY A 161 18.86 0.25 30.07
N LYS A 162 18.60 0.40 31.38
CA LYS A 162 19.37 -0.27 32.44
C LYS A 162 18.81 -1.63 32.84
N TYR A 163 17.50 -1.80 32.76
CA TYR A 163 16.83 -3.03 33.17
C TYR A 163 15.94 -3.52 32.03
N TRP A 164 16.01 -4.81 31.77
CA TRP A 164 15.06 -5.55 30.94
C TRP A 164 14.24 -6.42 31.90
N TRP A 165 12.97 -6.67 31.59
CA TRP A 165 12.17 -7.63 32.34
C TRP A 165 12.69 -9.06 32.15
#